data_AF-A0AB36S9J9-F1
#
_entry.id   AF-A0AB36S9J9-F1
#
_cell.length_a   1.000
_cell.length_b   1.000
_cell.length_c   1.000
_cell.angle_alpha   90.00
_cell.angle_beta   90.00
_cell.angle_gamma   90.00
#
_symmetry.space_group_name_H-M   'P 1'
#
loop_
_entity.id
_entity.type
_entity.pdbx_description
1 polymer ?
#
loop_
_entity_poly.entity_id
_entity_poly.type
_entity_poly.pdbx_seq_one_letter_code
_entity_poly.pdbx_strand_id
1 'polypeptide(L)'
;MATLYQLSESYIKVLELAEQLDEEILRDTLDSINEAIEYKAENLAKIVKEVEGKAELIDSEIKRLQERKTSLLNNAKSIKHYLQEEMEKTGKTKIKGELFNIGIQNNPVSVNVTNENLIPKGFFTPVPPKLDKKQLKEELKHGDIPGAELVQTKGLRIR
;
A
#
# COMPACT_ATOMS: atom_id res chain seq x y z
N MET A 1 -13.61 -22.62 -15.42
CA MET A 1 -12.72 -22.13 -14.33
C MET A 1 -13.11 -22.83 -13.04
N ALA A 2 -12.15 -23.17 -12.17
CA ALA A 2 -12.48 -23.62 -10.83
C ALA A 2 -12.76 -22.38 -9.96
N THR A 3 -13.94 -22.30 -9.37
CA THR A 3 -14.36 -21.24 -8.45
C THR A 3 -14.45 -21.82 -7.04
N LEU A 4 -14.22 -21.02 -6.00
CA LEU A 4 -14.31 -21.46 -4.60
C LEU A 4 -15.73 -21.92 -4.24
N TYR A 5 -16.73 -21.40 -4.96
CA TYR A 5 -18.13 -21.72 -4.80
C TYR A 5 -18.76 -22.21 -6.09
N GLN A 6 -19.78 -23.05 -5.99
CA GLN A 6 -20.64 -23.38 -7.13
C GLN A 6 -21.48 -22.15 -7.50
N LEU A 7 -21.29 -21.66 -8.72
CA LEU A 7 -22.02 -20.54 -9.31
C LEU A 7 -22.79 -21.03 -10.54
N SER A 8 -23.99 -20.49 -10.77
CA SER A 8 -24.70 -20.72 -12.03
C SER A 8 -24.00 -19.99 -13.19
N GLU A 9 -24.29 -20.40 -14.43
CA GLU A 9 -23.67 -19.81 -15.63
C GLU A 9 -23.85 -18.28 -15.71
N SER A 10 -25.00 -17.76 -15.27
CA SER A 10 -25.24 -16.31 -15.23
C SER A 10 -24.32 -15.58 -14.26
N TYR A 11 -24.02 -16.17 -13.10
CA TYR A 11 -23.12 -15.58 -12.11
C TYR A 11 -21.64 -15.74 -12.46
N ILE A 12 -21.29 -16.76 -13.25
CA ILE A 12 -19.94 -16.90 -13.82
C ILE A 12 -19.65 -15.74 -14.77
N LYS A 13 -20.60 -15.37 -15.64
CA LYS A 13 -20.46 -14.21 -16.52
C LYS A 13 -20.30 -12.90 -15.75
N VAL A 14 -21.05 -12.72 -14.66
CA VAL A 14 -20.91 -11.56 -13.76
C VAL A 14 -19.51 -11.52 -13.14
N LEU A 15 -18.97 -12.66 -12.70
CA LEU A 15 -17.61 -12.75 -12.15
C LEU A 15 -16.55 -12.37 -13.20
N GLU A 16 -16.68 -12.83 -14.44
CA GLU A 16 -15.77 -12.48 -15.54
C GLU A 16 -15.83 -10.98 -15.87
N LEU A 17 -17.02 -10.41 -15.92
CA LEU A 17 -17.23 -8.97 -16.15
C LEU A 17 -16.68 -8.12 -14.99
N ALA A 18 -16.78 -8.61 -13.76
CA ALA A 18 -16.25 -7.92 -12.57
C ALA A 18 -14.72 -7.76 -12.62
N GLU A 19 -14.00 -8.66 -13.32
CA GLU A 19 -12.56 -8.52 -13.54
C GLU A 19 -12.21 -7.50 -14.65
N GLN A 20 -13.15 -7.24 -15.57
CA GLN A 20 -12.94 -6.41 -16.76
C GLN A 20 -13.34 -4.93 -16.58
N LEU A 21 -13.73 -4.52 -15.37
CA LEU A 21 -13.99 -3.12 -14.95
C LEU A 21 -15.15 -2.40 -15.68
N ASP A 22 -16.05 -3.09 -16.36
CA ASP A 22 -17.24 -2.48 -16.97
C ASP A 22 -18.45 -2.51 -16.02
N GLU A 23 -18.60 -1.43 -15.24
CA GLU A 23 -19.64 -1.32 -14.22
C GLU A 23 -21.07 -1.24 -14.82
N GLU A 24 -21.22 -0.69 -16.03
CA GLU A 24 -22.53 -0.59 -16.70
C GLU A 24 -22.99 -1.97 -17.19
N ILE A 25 -22.12 -2.71 -17.90
CA ILE A 25 -22.44 -4.07 -18.38
C ILE A 25 -22.67 -5.03 -17.20
N LEU A 26 -21.88 -4.88 -16.13
CA LEU A 26 -22.05 -5.68 -14.91
C LEU A 26 -23.45 -5.46 -14.30
N ARG A 27 -23.87 -4.21 -14.20
CA ARG A 27 -25.18 -3.85 -13.62
C ARG A 27 -26.33 -4.35 -14.49
N ASP A 28 -26.26 -4.17 -15.80
CA ASP A 28 -27.28 -4.67 -16.73
C ASP A 28 -27.41 -6.21 -16.65
N THR A 29 -26.27 -6.90 -16.57
CA THR A 29 -26.26 -8.36 -16.40
C THR A 29 -26.88 -8.77 -15.08
N LEU A 30 -26.58 -8.06 -13.99
CA LEU A 30 -27.19 -8.33 -12.68
C LEU A 30 -28.69 -8.03 -12.67
N ASP A 31 -29.15 -6.96 -13.31
CA ASP A 31 -30.55 -6.59 -13.38
C ASP A 31 -31.36 -7.55 -14.28
N SER A 32 -30.70 -8.20 -15.26
CA SER A 32 -31.31 -9.25 -16.08
C SER A 32 -31.61 -10.56 -15.31
N ILE A 33 -30.97 -10.77 -14.15
CA ILE A 33 -31.19 -11.95 -13.32
C ILE A 33 -32.42 -11.72 -12.42
N ASN A 34 -33.55 -12.29 -12.84
CA ASN A 34 -34.79 -12.31 -12.10
C ASN A 34 -34.88 -13.55 -11.19
N GLU A 35 -34.32 -13.43 -9.99
CA GLU A 35 -34.45 -14.43 -8.92
C GLU A 35 -34.82 -13.77 -7.59
N ALA A 36 -35.22 -14.56 -6.60
CA ALA A 36 -35.52 -14.01 -5.28
C ALA A 36 -34.26 -13.36 -4.68
N ILE A 37 -34.45 -12.21 -4.01
CA ILE A 37 -33.35 -11.38 -3.51
C ILE A 37 -32.40 -12.15 -2.57
N GLU A 38 -32.91 -13.16 -1.86
CA GLU A 38 -32.13 -14.01 -0.97
C GLU A 38 -31.07 -14.83 -1.73
N TYR A 39 -31.47 -15.50 -2.83
CA TYR A 39 -30.55 -16.24 -3.70
C TYR A 39 -29.57 -15.31 -4.41
N LYS A 40 -30.05 -14.16 -4.87
CA LYS A 40 -29.22 -13.15 -5.55
C LYS A 40 -28.14 -12.62 -4.62
N ALA A 41 -28.49 -12.35 -3.37
CA ALA A 41 -27.56 -11.89 -2.35
C ALA A 41 -26.51 -12.96 -2.02
N GLU A 42 -26.90 -14.23 -1.89
CA GLU A 42 -25.95 -15.32 -1.64
C GLU A 42 -24.95 -15.51 -2.79
N ASN A 43 -25.44 -15.49 -4.03
CA ASN A 43 -24.59 -15.62 -5.21
C ASN A 43 -23.65 -14.43 -5.40
N LEU A 44 -24.13 -13.21 -5.14
CA LEU A 44 -23.28 -12.02 -5.13
C LEU A 44 -22.23 -12.07 -4.02
N ALA A 45 -22.56 -12.55 -2.83
CA ALA A 45 -21.60 -12.71 -1.75
C ALA A 45 -20.48 -13.70 -2.11
N LYS A 46 -20.82 -14.80 -2.79
CA LYS A 46 -19.84 -15.76 -3.33
C LYS A 46 -18.90 -15.10 -4.34
N ILE A 47 -19.42 -14.29 -5.26
CA ILE A 47 -18.60 -13.52 -6.24
C ILE A 47 -17.67 -12.55 -5.52
N VAL A 48 -18.17 -11.79 -4.54
CA VAL A 48 -17.33 -10.86 -3.77
C VAL A 48 -16.18 -11.61 -3.08
N LYS A 49 -16.48 -12.75 -2.44
CA LYS A 49 -15.44 -13.57 -1.78
C LYS A 49 -14.42 -14.13 -2.76
N GLU A 50 -14.84 -14.51 -3.96
CA GLU A 50 -13.93 -14.97 -5.02
C GLU A 50 -12.97 -13.85 -5.46
N VAL A 51 -13.50 -12.64 -5.68
CA VAL A 51 -12.69 -11.47 -6.08
C VAL A 51 -11.75 -11.03 -4.94
N GLU A 52 -12.24 -11.00 -3.70
CA GLU A 52 -11.42 -10.74 -2.51
C GLU A 52 -10.29 -11.77 -2.37
N GLY A 53 -10.58 -13.07 -2.54
CA GLY A 53 -9.57 -14.12 -2.48
C GLY A 53 -8.50 -14.00 -3.58
N LYS A 54 -8.91 -13.66 -4.82
CA LYS A 54 -7.96 -13.36 -5.90
C LYS A 54 -7.09 -12.14 -5.56
N ALA A 55 -7.68 -11.08 -5.00
CA ALA A 55 -6.94 -9.90 -4.57
C ALA A 55 -5.92 -10.21 -3.46
N GLU A 56 -6.27 -11.06 -2.49
CA GLU A 56 -5.35 -11.52 -1.44
C GLU A 56 -4.17 -12.32 -2.01
N LEU A 57 -4.42 -13.20 -2.99
CA LEU A 57 -3.35 -13.93 -3.69
C LEU A 57 -2.41 -12.96 -4.42
N ILE A 58 -2.96 -11.96 -5.11
CA ILE A 58 -2.16 -10.93 -5.79
C ILE A 58 -1.33 -10.13 -4.76
N ASP A 59 -1.92 -9.73 -3.64
CA ASP A 59 -1.20 -8.99 -2.58
C ASP A 59 -0.05 -9.84 -2.00
N SER A 60 -0.27 -11.14 -1.79
CA SER A 60 0.78 -12.06 -1.33
C SER A 60 1.95 -12.14 -2.32
N GLU A 61 1.65 -12.16 -3.61
CA GLU A 61 2.64 -12.21 -4.68
C GLU A 61 3.38 -10.87 -4.83
N ILE A 62 2.68 -9.74 -4.68
CA ILE A 62 3.28 -8.42 -4.64
C ILE A 62 4.28 -8.33 -3.48
N LYS A 63 3.89 -8.76 -2.27
CA LYS A 63 4.80 -8.78 -1.10
C LYS A 63 6.05 -9.59 -1.39
N ARG A 64 5.91 -10.81 -1.92
CA ARG A 64 7.02 -11.68 -2.29
C ARG A 64 7.96 -11.02 -3.31
N LEU A 65 7.40 -10.37 -4.33
CA LEU A 65 8.18 -9.67 -5.36
C LEU A 65 8.88 -8.41 -4.80
N GLN A 66 8.24 -7.68 -3.90
CA GLN A 66 8.82 -6.53 -3.21
C GLN A 66 9.99 -6.94 -2.30
N GLU A 67 9.86 -8.03 -1.55
CA GLU A 67 10.94 -8.61 -0.75
C GLU A 67 12.12 -9.01 -1.63
N ARG A 68 11.85 -9.71 -2.75
CA ARG A 68 12.89 -10.10 -3.71
C ARG A 68 13.60 -8.89 -4.31
N LYS A 69 12.86 -7.85 -4.71
CA LYS A 69 13.43 -6.58 -5.19
C LYS A 69 14.32 -5.95 -4.13
N THR A 70 13.86 -5.91 -2.88
CA THR A 70 14.60 -5.33 -1.76
C THR A 70 15.90 -6.09 -1.49
N SER A 71 15.86 -7.43 -1.52
CA SER A 71 17.06 -8.28 -1.40
C SER A 71 18.08 -7.99 -2.50
N LEU A 72 17.65 -7.89 -3.77
CA LEU A 72 18.54 -7.54 -4.88
C LEU A 72 19.17 -6.15 -4.72
N LEU A 73 18.39 -5.15 -4.28
CA LEU A 73 18.91 -3.81 -4.01
C LEU A 73 19.91 -3.80 -2.85
N ASN A 74 19.67 -4.58 -1.80
CA ASN A 74 20.60 -4.71 -0.69
C ASN A 74 21.89 -5.40 -1.12
N ASN A 75 21.81 -6.47 -1.92
CA ASN A 75 22.99 -7.12 -2.48
C ASN A 75 23.81 -6.15 -3.36
N ALA A 76 23.14 -5.35 -4.20
CA ALA A 76 23.80 -4.33 -5.01
C ALA A 76 24.51 -3.26 -4.13
N LYS A 77 23.88 -2.85 -3.02
CA LYS A 77 24.50 -1.95 -2.05
C LYS A 77 25.73 -2.58 -1.39
N SER A 78 25.64 -3.84 -0.98
CA SER A 78 26.77 -4.57 -0.38
C SER A 78 27.95 -4.71 -1.35
N ILE A 79 27.69 -5.01 -2.63
CA ILE A 79 28.73 -5.07 -3.66
C ILE A 79 29.37 -3.70 -3.88
N LYS A 80 28.56 -2.63 -3.91
CA LYS A 80 29.07 -1.25 -4.03
C LYS A 80 29.94 -0.87 -2.82
N HIS A 81 29.52 -1.25 -1.61
CA HIS A 81 30.29 -1.01 -0.38
C HIS A 81 31.63 -1.75 -0.41
N TYR A 82 31.62 -3.04 -0.77
CA TYR A 82 32.84 -3.82 -0.95
C TYR A 82 33.79 -3.17 -1.96
N LEU A 83 33.28 -2.73 -3.11
CA LEU A 83 34.08 -2.03 -4.11
C LEU A 83 34.67 -0.72 -3.56
N GLN A 84 33.89 0.04 -2.79
CA GLN A 84 34.36 1.26 -2.14
C GLN A 84 35.50 0.94 -1.15
N GLU A 85 35.32 -0.04 -0.27
CA GLU A 85 36.37 -0.45 0.68
C GLU A 85 37.67 -0.87 -0.04
N GLU A 86 37.58 -1.66 -1.11
CA GLU A 86 38.75 -2.09 -1.87
C GLU A 86 39.44 -0.92 -2.59
N MET A 87 38.66 0.04 -3.12
CA MET A 87 39.21 1.28 -3.69
C MET A 87 39.90 2.15 -2.64
N GLU A 88 39.35 2.24 -1.42
CA GLU A 88 39.96 2.95 -0.29
C GLU A 88 41.23 2.26 0.20
N LYS A 89 41.23 0.93 0.39
CA LYS A 89 42.40 0.14 0.80
C LYS A 89 43.56 0.25 -0.19
N THR A 90 43.24 0.28 -1.48
CA THR A 90 44.26 0.39 -2.55
C THR A 90 44.65 1.84 -2.85
N GLY A 91 44.05 2.83 -2.20
CA GLY A 91 44.28 4.25 -2.42
C GLY A 91 43.83 4.76 -3.80
N LYS A 92 43.07 3.95 -4.56
CA LYS A 92 42.59 4.29 -5.90
C LYS A 92 41.25 5.02 -5.82
N THR A 93 41.30 6.34 -5.81
CA THR A 93 40.09 7.18 -5.75
C THR A 93 39.30 7.23 -7.05
N LYS A 94 39.92 6.89 -8.19
CA LYS A 94 39.28 6.86 -9.52
C LYS A 94 39.77 5.68 -10.35
N ILE A 95 38.84 4.99 -10.99
CA ILE A 95 39.08 3.91 -11.95
C ILE A 95 38.32 4.24 -13.23
N LYS A 96 39.05 4.40 -14.35
CA LYS A 96 38.44 4.52 -15.67
C LYS A 96 38.32 3.13 -16.29
N GLY A 97 37.10 2.67 -16.50
CA GLY A 97 36.80 1.48 -17.29
C GLY A 97 36.43 1.86 -18.73
N GLU A 98 36.27 0.84 -19.57
CA GLU A 98 35.84 1.00 -20.96
C GLU A 98 34.37 1.43 -21.07
N LEU A 99 33.50 0.87 -20.22
CA LEU A 99 32.07 1.15 -20.20
C LEU A 99 31.63 2.08 -19.05
N PHE A 100 32.38 2.10 -17.94
CA PHE A 100 32.01 2.85 -16.73
C PHE A 100 33.23 3.51 -16.10
N ASN A 101 33.06 4.75 -15.63
CA ASN A 101 34.03 5.44 -14.79
C ASN A 101 33.57 5.38 -13.33
N ILE A 102 34.43 4.88 -12.46
CA ILE A 102 34.14 4.69 -11.03
C ILE A 102 35.01 5.68 -10.25
N GLY A 103 34.41 6.40 -9.32
CA GLY A 103 35.13 7.34 -8.46
C GLY A 103 34.52 7.41 -7.08
N ILE A 104 35.38 7.56 -6.07
CA ILE A 104 34.96 7.91 -4.72
C ILE A 104 34.88 9.44 -4.64
N GLN A 105 33.76 9.93 -4.09
CA GLN A 105 33.53 11.34 -3.84
C GLN A 105 32.95 11.49 -2.44
N ASN A 106 33.29 12.58 -1.75
CA ASN A 106 32.67 12.93 -0.49
C ASN A 106 31.19 13.25 -0.70
N ASN A 107 30.34 12.61 0.09
CA ASN A 107 28.92 12.95 0.15
C ASN A 107 28.75 14.37 0.72
N PRO A 108 27.61 15.05 0.45
CA PRO A 108 27.29 16.32 1.06
C PRO A 108 27.38 16.24 2.59
N VAL A 109 27.86 17.31 3.22
CA VAL A 109 28.01 17.38 4.68
C VAL A 109 26.64 17.18 5.33
N SER A 110 26.48 16.11 6.10
CA SER A 110 25.27 15.85 6.87
C SER A 110 25.50 16.20 8.34
N VAL A 111 24.48 16.79 8.97
CA VAL A 111 24.51 17.07 10.40
C VAL A 111 24.17 15.78 11.13
N ASN A 112 25.14 15.22 11.84
CA ASN A 112 24.90 14.13 12.78
C ASN A 112 24.57 14.74 14.16
N VAL A 113 23.31 14.63 14.57
CA VAL A 113 22.86 15.10 15.88
C VAL A 113 23.20 14.05 16.92
N THR A 114 24.24 14.31 17.73
CA THR A 114 24.66 13.41 18.82
C THR A 114 23.81 13.54 20.07
N ASN A 115 23.26 14.73 20.34
CA ASN A 115 22.33 14.95 21.46
C ASN A 115 21.44 16.16 21.20
N GLU A 116 20.15 15.92 20.96
CA GLU A 116 19.14 16.96 20.69
C GLU A 116 18.99 17.95 21.86
N ASN A 117 19.23 17.54 23.10
CA ASN A 117 19.08 18.40 24.28
C ASN A 117 20.17 19.47 24.41
N LEU A 118 21.29 19.29 23.72
CA LEU A 118 22.37 20.28 23.65
C LEU A 118 22.20 21.25 22.47
N ILE A 119 21.24 21.00 21.58
CA ILE A 119 20.99 21.84 20.41
C ILE A 119 20.16 23.06 20.85
N PRO A 120 20.59 24.28 20.52
CA PRO A 120 19.81 25.48 20.79
C PRO A 120 18.39 25.38 20.21
N LYS A 121 17.39 25.79 21.00
CA LYS A 121 15.96 25.75 20.61
C LYS A 121 15.63 26.51 19.32
N GLY A 122 16.54 27.37 18.83
CA GLY A 122 16.41 28.05 17.54
C GLY A 122 16.52 27.15 16.30
N PHE A 123 17.02 25.92 16.44
CA PHE A 123 17.06 24.92 15.36
C PHE A 123 15.83 23.99 15.34
N PHE A 124 14.95 24.08 16.33
CA PHE A 124 13.73 23.29 16.40
C PHE A 124 12.56 24.09 15.82
N THR A 125 11.92 23.55 14.80
CA THR A 125 10.66 24.11 14.30
C THR A 125 9.56 23.83 15.34
N PRO A 126 8.82 24.86 15.81
CA PRO A 126 7.67 24.63 16.68
C PRO A 126 6.63 23.80 15.91
N VAL A 127 6.33 22.60 16.41
CA VAL A 127 5.33 21.71 15.80
C VAL A 127 3.96 22.34 16.02
N PRO A 128 3.16 22.56 14.96
CA PRO A 128 1.80 23.09 15.12
C PRO A 128 0.95 22.12 15.95
N PRO A 129 0.00 22.62 16.76
CA PRO A 129 -0.89 21.77 17.53
C PRO A 129 -1.65 20.83 16.59
N LYS A 130 -1.38 19.53 16.71
CA LYS A 130 -2.00 18.50 15.89
C LYS A 130 -3.38 18.22 16.46
N LEU A 131 -4.44 18.50 15.70
CA LEU A 131 -5.81 18.23 16.10
C LEU A 131 -6.02 16.73 16.29
N ASP A 132 -6.25 16.30 17.53
CA ASP A 132 -6.59 14.91 17.83
C ASP A 132 -8.08 14.65 17.55
N LYS A 133 -8.37 14.18 16.34
CA LYS A 133 -9.72 13.83 15.89
C LYS A 133 -10.34 12.69 16.72
N LYS A 134 -9.56 11.87 17.45
CA LYS A 134 -10.10 10.80 18.29
C LYS A 134 -10.69 11.36 19.58
N GLN A 135 -9.95 12.21 20.29
CA GLN A 135 -10.46 12.91 21.46
C GLN A 135 -11.64 13.81 21.07
N LEU A 136 -11.53 14.52 19.95
CA LEU A 136 -12.64 15.34 19.41
C LEU A 136 -13.90 14.51 19.17
N LYS A 137 -13.77 13.28 18.63
CA LYS A 137 -14.89 12.36 18.40
C LYS A 137 -15.50 11.82 19.70
N GLU A 138 -14.71 11.64 20.76
CA GLU A 138 -15.21 11.22 22.06
C GLU A 138 -15.94 12.36 22.77
N GLU A 139 -15.40 13.58 22.74
CA GLU A 139 -16.05 14.76 23.31
C GLU A 139 -17.32 15.16 22.54
N LEU A 140 -17.33 15.04 21.21
CA LEU A 140 -18.54 15.26 20.37
C LEU A 140 -19.69 14.29 20.68
N LYS A 141 -19.44 13.16 21.35
CA LYS A 141 -20.52 12.27 21.82
C LYS A 141 -21.17 12.76 23.11
N HIS A 142 -20.49 13.61 23.87
CA HIS A 142 -20.92 14.08 25.19
C HIS A 142 -21.29 15.58 25.20
N GLY A 143 -20.94 16.34 24.16
CA GLY A 143 -21.32 17.74 23.99
C GLY A 143 -21.03 18.26 22.58
N ASP A 144 -21.62 19.41 22.24
CA ASP A 144 -21.46 20.05 20.93
C ASP A 144 -20.15 20.86 20.88
N ILE A 145 -19.28 20.59 19.90
CA ILE A 145 -18.02 21.34 19.71
C ILE A 145 -18.15 22.18 18.43
N PRO A 146 -18.11 23.52 18.51
CA PRO A 146 -18.12 24.38 17.35
C PRO A 146 -17.00 24.02 16.36
N GLY A 147 -17.38 23.59 15.14
CA GLY A 147 -16.44 23.25 14.07
C GLY A 147 -16.25 21.75 13.79
N ALA A 148 -17.01 20.85 14.43
CA ALA A 148 -17.00 19.43 14.10
C ALA A 148 -18.38 18.77 14.26
N GLU A 149 -18.75 17.91 13.32
CA GLU A 149 -20.04 17.19 13.29
C GLU A 149 -19.83 15.68 13.17
N LEU A 150 -20.73 14.90 13.77
CA LEU A 150 -20.75 13.44 13.64
C LEU A 150 -21.56 13.02 12.40
N VAL A 151 -20.86 12.58 11.34
CA VAL A 151 -21.49 12.00 10.14
C VAL A 151 -21.47 10.48 10.22
N GLN A 152 -22.63 9.82 10.06
CA GLN A 152 -22.74 8.37 9.98
C GLN A 152 -23.25 7.93 8.60
N THR A 153 -22.45 7.14 7.88
CA THR A 153 -22.84 6.48 6.64
C THR A 153 -23.15 5.00 6.88
N LYS A 154 -24.06 4.43 6.09
CA LYS A 154 -24.38 2.99 6.11
C LYS A 154 -23.59 2.27 5.02
N GLY A 155 -22.96 1.15 5.35
CA GLY A 155 -22.23 0.29 4.40
C GLY A 155 -22.61 -1.17 4.56
N LEU A 156 -22.58 -1.94 3.47
CA LEU A 156 -22.84 -3.38 3.46
C LEU A 156 -21.66 -4.14 4.07
N ARG A 157 -21.92 -5.19 4.85
CA ARG A 157 -20.87 -6.02 5.46
C ARG A 157 -21.13 -7.49 5.17
N ILE A 158 -20.23 -8.11 4.42
CA ILE A 158 -20.21 -9.55 4.15
C ILE A 158 -19.21 -10.17 5.14
N ARG A 159 -19.69 -11.10 5.98
CA ARG A 159 -18.85 -11.85 6.95
C ARG A 159 -18.69 -13.28 6.50
#